data_AF-A0A6L4YYR2-F1
#
_entry.id   AF-A0A6L4YYR2-F1
#
_cell.length_a   1.000
_cell.length_b   1.000
_cell.length_c   1.000
_cell.angle_alpha   90.00
_cell.angle_beta   90.00
_cell.angle_gamma   90.00
#
_symmetry.space_group_name_H-M   'P 1'
#
loop_
_entity.id
_entity.type
_entity.pdbx_description
1 polymer ?
#
loop_
_entity_poly.entity_id
_entity_poly.type
_entity_poly.pdbx_seq_one_letter_code
_entity_poly.pdbx_strand_id
1 'polypeptide(L)'
;MKLTNNLSITINSTALYLLSYLFVFFIHQIFTILSALIFSIPVEIDYTKVSFLIYRYAWTFDSVKIIYSTGPVICMILSIFMLVVAVRFKEYDGLLKMFFLWGFVHSINLFLGSALAGALLGEGFGHVLIWMFMPDTGKMIITLLGLFSLAAVGFAITRLFLLSANSYFNKQEPSERPVFLFHQVLLPFLLGTVIIAAFRFPLNYYESLRLITPLMVILPAFLNSAGFPVFFFDEDPRKIKISSSLIAAAIIILVIYRIGLHYPVRL
;
A
#
# COMPACT_ATOMS: atom_id res chain seq x y z
N MET A 1 -25.93 -5.90 -11.45
CA MET A 1 -24.63 -6.59 -11.70
C MET A 1 -24.76 -8.10 -11.48
N LYS A 2 -24.21 -8.97 -12.36
CA LYS A 2 -24.20 -10.43 -12.16
C LYS A 2 -23.08 -10.83 -11.18
N LEU A 3 -23.35 -11.74 -10.24
CA LEU A 3 -22.39 -12.17 -9.21
C LEU A 3 -21.03 -12.64 -9.77
N THR A 4 -21.04 -13.33 -10.92
CA THR A 4 -19.83 -13.81 -11.59
C THR A 4 -18.91 -12.67 -12.07
N ASN A 5 -19.50 -11.56 -12.50
CA ASN A 5 -18.76 -10.37 -12.92
C ASN A 5 -18.11 -9.70 -11.70
N ASN A 6 -18.86 -9.59 -10.60
CA ASN A 6 -18.38 -9.01 -9.35
C ASN A 6 -17.18 -9.77 -8.80
N LEU A 7 -17.24 -11.11 -8.80
CA LEU A 7 -16.15 -11.96 -8.36
C LEU A 7 -14.90 -11.78 -9.23
N SER A 8 -15.08 -11.66 -10.54
CA SER A 8 -13.97 -11.45 -11.48
C SER A 8 -13.24 -10.13 -11.21
N ILE A 9 -13.99 -9.07 -10.92
CA ILE A 9 -13.45 -7.75 -10.52
C ILE A 9 -12.64 -7.88 -9.24
N THR A 10 -13.19 -8.55 -8.23
CA THR A 10 -12.49 -8.78 -6.96
C THR A 10 -11.19 -9.54 -7.16
N ILE A 11 -11.20 -10.65 -7.88
CA ILE A 11 -10.01 -11.47 -8.10
C ILE A 11 -8.91 -10.66 -8.81
N ASN A 12 -9.25 -9.95 -9.89
CA ASN A 12 -8.29 -9.12 -10.61
C ASN A 12 -7.71 -8.01 -9.72
N SER A 13 -8.57 -7.32 -8.97
CA SER A 13 -8.12 -6.25 -8.08
C SER A 13 -7.30 -6.77 -6.91
N THR A 14 -7.62 -7.95 -6.34
CA THR A 14 -6.80 -8.60 -5.31
C THR A 14 -5.41 -8.95 -5.84
N ALA A 15 -5.31 -9.51 -7.06
CA ALA A 15 -4.02 -9.81 -7.67
C ALA A 15 -3.17 -8.53 -7.83
N LEU A 16 -3.78 -7.43 -8.30
CA LEU A 16 -3.10 -6.14 -8.45
C LEU A 16 -2.75 -5.50 -7.11
N TYR A 17 -3.60 -5.65 -6.09
CA TYR A 17 -3.33 -5.23 -4.72
C TYR A 17 -2.08 -5.91 -4.17
N LEU A 18 -1.96 -7.23 -4.36
CA LEU A 18 -0.80 -8.02 -3.92
C LEU A 18 0.47 -7.64 -4.67
N LEU A 19 0.39 -7.54 -6.00
CA LEU A 19 1.52 -7.17 -6.85
C LEU A 19 2.06 -5.78 -6.51
N SER A 20 1.17 -4.80 -6.38
CA SER A 20 1.54 -3.43 -6.03
C SER A 20 2.08 -3.33 -4.61
N TYR A 21 1.50 -4.06 -3.64
CA TYR A 21 2.02 -4.13 -2.28
C TYR A 21 3.46 -4.64 -2.27
N LEU A 22 3.73 -5.79 -2.91
CA LEU A 22 5.05 -6.40 -2.92
C LEU A 22 6.07 -5.50 -3.62
N PHE A 23 5.68 -4.90 -4.75
CA PHE A 23 6.52 -3.93 -5.45
C PHE A 23 6.92 -2.77 -4.53
N VAL A 24 5.94 -2.11 -3.90
CA VAL A 24 6.16 -0.97 -3.01
C VAL A 24 6.95 -1.39 -1.76
N PHE A 25 6.67 -2.55 -1.19
CA PHE A 25 7.39 -3.11 -0.06
C PHE A 25 8.86 -3.39 -0.40
N PHE A 26 9.16 -3.97 -1.57
CA PHE A 26 10.55 -4.20 -1.97
C PHE A 26 11.31 -2.90 -2.18
N ILE A 27 10.70 -1.90 -2.82
CA ILE A 27 11.33 -0.58 -2.95
C ILE A 27 11.62 0.02 -1.57
N HIS A 28 10.65 -0.02 -0.65
CA HIS A 28 10.87 0.42 0.73
C HIS A 28 12.07 -0.29 1.37
N GLN A 29 12.09 -1.63 1.34
CA GLN A 29 13.14 -2.42 1.98
C GLN A 29 14.52 -2.19 1.36
N ILE A 30 14.61 -2.17 0.03
CA ILE A 30 15.87 -1.93 -0.69
C ILE A 30 16.50 -0.62 -0.22
N PHE A 31 15.72 0.46 -0.14
CA PHE A 31 16.25 1.76 0.29
C PHE A 31 16.59 1.81 1.79
N THR A 32 15.84 1.10 2.65
CA THR A 32 16.22 0.92 4.06
C THR A 32 17.53 0.13 4.21
N ILE A 33 17.72 -0.92 3.42
CA ILE A 33 18.97 -1.71 3.41
C ILE A 33 20.14 -0.88 2.91
N LEU A 34 19.99 -0.20 1.76
CA LEU A 34 21.04 0.65 1.19
C LEU A 34 21.47 1.74 2.17
N SER A 35 20.53 2.35 2.87
CA SER A 35 20.85 3.36 3.89
C SER A 35 21.62 2.76 5.08
N ALA A 36 21.31 1.53 5.51
CA ALA A 36 22.10 0.86 6.55
C ALA A 36 23.53 0.51 6.09
N LEU A 37 23.68 0.06 4.85
CA LEU A 37 24.98 -0.26 4.27
C LEU A 37 25.88 0.98 4.14
N ILE A 38 25.33 2.18 3.90
CA ILE A 38 26.09 3.44 3.91
C ILE A 38 26.74 3.69 5.28
N PHE A 39 26.10 3.27 6.38
CA PHE A 39 26.64 3.34 7.73
C PHE A 39 27.48 2.12 8.13
N SER A 40 27.76 1.20 7.20
CA SER A 40 28.45 -0.07 7.47
C SER A 40 27.75 -0.91 8.57
N ILE A 41 26.43 -0.81 8.65
CA ILE A 41 25.62 -1.57 9.60
C ILE A 41 25.22 -2.89 8.92
N PRO A 42 25.72 -4.05 9.42
CA PRO A 42 25.35 -5.35 8.86
C PRO A 42 23.84 -5.60 9.02
N VAL A 43 23.22 -6.13 7.97
CA VAL A 43 21.78 -6.39 7.94
C VAL A 43 21.48 -7.86 7.75
N GLU A 44 20.41 -8.32 8.39
CA GLU A 44 19.82 -9.63 8.17
C GLU A 44 18.40 -9.45 7.64
N ILE A 45 18.10 -10.06 6.50
CA ILE A 45 16.83 -9.92 5.80
C ILE A 45 16.13 -11.27 5.84
N ASP A 46 14.92 -11.28 6.40
CA ASP A 46 14.02 -12.43 6.35
C ASP A 46 12.67 -12.03 5.72
N TYR A 47 11.77 -13.01 5.56
CA TYR A 47 10.43 -12.77 4.99
C TYR A 47 9.49 -11.96 5.92
N THR A 48 9.91 -11.65 7.14
CA THR A 48 9.12 -10.87 8.12
C THR A 48 9.62 -9.42 8.21
N LYS A 49 10.93 -9.20 8.33
CA LYS A 49 11.55 -7.91 8.65
C LYS A 49 13.01 -7.83 8.17
N VAL A 50 13.53 -6.61 8.22
CA VAL A 50 14.96 -6.33 8.14
C VAL A 50 15.46 -6.09 9.56
N SER A 51 16.49 -6.84 9.97
CA SER A 51 17.13 -6.75 11.29
C SER A 51 18.52 -6.13 11.14
N PHE A 52 18.85 -5.19 12.03
CA PHE A 52 20.17 -4.54 12.06
C PHE A 52 21.04 -5.22 13.11
N LEU A 53 22.16 -5.83 12.68
CA LEU A 53 23.03 -6.66 13.51
C LEU A 53 24.08 -5.83 14.27
N ILE A 54 23.64 -4.80 15.00
CA ILE A 54 24.53 -3.93 15.78
C ILE A 54 24.07 -3.80 17.24
N TYR A 55 25.03 -3.53 18.11
CA TYR A 55 24.76 -3.29 19.53
C TYR A 55 24.03 -1.96 19.75
N ARG A 56 23.26 -1.87 20.84
CA ARG A 56 22.47 -0.69 21.18
C ARG A 56 23.29 0.61 21.30
N TYR A 57 24.53 0.52 21.79
CA TYR A 57 25.42 1.67 21.96
C TYR A 57 26.14 2.08 20.67
N ALA A 58 26.10 1.26 19.62
CA ALA A 58 26.74 1.55 18.34
C ALA A 58 25.87 2.46 17.43
N TRP A 59 24.60 2.67 17.79
CA TRP A 59 23.72 3.59 17.06
C TRP A 59 24.18 5.03 17.23
N THR A 60 24.29 5.73 16.10
CA THR A 60 24.52 7.18 16.06
C THR A 60 23.24 7.90 15.69
N PHE A 61 23.12 9.17 16.10
CA PHE A 61 21.96 10.00 15.79
C PHE A 61 21.66 10.05 14.28
N ASP A 62 22.70 10.16 13.45
CA ASP A 62 22.53 10.23 11.99
C ASP A 62 22.12 8.89 11.38
N SER A 63 22.71 7.78 11.83
CA SER A 63 22.35 6.45 11.35
C SER A 63 20.87 6.14 11.60
N VAL A 64 20.35 6.41 12.80
CA VAL A 64 18.95 6.14 13.14
C VAL A 64 18.02 6.99 12.28
N LYS A 65 18.26 8.30 12.20
CA LYS A 65 17.41 9.18 11.39
C LYS A 65 17.38 8.72 9.93
N ILE A 66 18.53 8.45 9.33
CA ILE A 66 18.61 8.13 7.91
C ILE A 66 18.02 6.75 7.62
N ILE A 67 18.39 5.72 8.38
CA ILE A 67 17.94 4.34 8.12
C ILE A 67 16.43 4.19 8.26
N TYR A 68 15.85 4.74 9.34
CA TYR A 68 14.42 4.60 9.60
C TYR A 68 13.53 5.60 8.84
N SER A 69 14.09 6.66 8.24
CA SER A 69 13.33 7.59 7.39
C SER A 69 13.43 7.31 5.90
N THR A 70 14.52 6.74 5.41
CA THR A 70 14.77 6.60 3.96
C THR A 70 13.67 5.77 3.28
N GLY A 71 13.30 4.61 3.81
CA GLY A 71 12.23 3.77 3.27
C GLY A 71 10.89 4.52 3.13
N PRO A 72 10.35 5.10 4.23
CA PRO A 72 9.14 5.93 4.18
C PRO A 72 9.23 7.12 3.22
N VAL A 73 10.35 7.86 3.20
CA VAL A 73 10.53 9.04 2.33
C VAL A 73 10.55 8.64 0.85
N ILE A 74 11.21 7.54 0.51
CA ILE A 74 11.17 7.01 -0.86
C ILE A 74 9.76 6.59 -1.26
N CYS A 75 8.98 6.04 -0.33
CA CYS A 75 7.56 5.72 -0.59
C CYS A 75 6.72 6.99 -0.81
N MET A 76 7.05 8.12 -0.18
CA MET A 76 6.41 9.40 -0.49
C MET A 76 6.66 9.79 -1.96
N ILE A 77 7.91 9.73 -2.43
CA ILE A 77 8.25 10.01 -3.84
C ILE A 77 7.55 9.04 -4.79
N LEU A 78 7.57 7.74 -4.44
CA LEU A 78 6.90 6.70 -5.22
C LEU A 78 5.39 6.93 -5.28
N SER A 79 4.76 7.42 -4.20
CA SER A 79 3.34 7.72 -4.20
C SER A 79 3.00 8.81 -5.23
N ILE A 80 3.81 9.88 -5.32
CA ILE A 80 3.60 10.94 -6.30
C ILE A 80 3.70 10.37 -7.72
N PHE A 81 4.73 9.55 -7.99
CA PHE A 81 4.89 8.88 -9.27
C PHE A 81 3.69 8.00 -9.63
N MET A 82 3.27 7.13 -8.71
CA MET A 82 2.12 6.22 -8.90
C MET A 82 0.83 7.00 -9.16
N LEU A 83 0.60 8.11 -8.46
CA LEU A 83 -0.56 8.97 -8.65
C LEU A 83 -0.53 9.67 -10.01
N VAL A 84 0.61 10.25 -10.41
CA VAL A 84 0.76 10.92 -11.71
C VAL A 84 0.46 9.96 -12.85
N VAL A 85 1.00 8.73 -12.78
CA VAL A 85 0.73 7.70 -13.78
C VAL A 85 -0.76 7.29 -13.75
N ALA A 86 -1.34 7.08 -12.57
CA ALA A 86 -2.76 6.72 -12.46
C ALA A 86 -3.69 7.80 -13.04
N VAL A 87 -3.39 9.09 -12.81
CA VAL A 87 -4.15 10.21 -13.39
C VAL A 87 -3.96 10.27 -14.90
N ARG A 88 -2.74 10.05 -15.41
CA ARG A 88 -2.44 10.08 -16.85
C ARG A 88 -3.18 8.98 -17.61
N PHE A 89 -3.31 7.79 -17.02
CA PHE A 89 -3.95 6.64 -17.65
C PHE A 89 -5.39 6.39 -17.20
N LYS A 90 -6.05 7.38 -16.56
CA LYS A 90 -7.41 7.23 -16.01
C LYS A 90 -8.47 6.88 -17.07
N GLU A 91 -8.28 7.31 -18.32
CA GLU A 91 -9.23 7.12 -19.43
C GLU A 91 -9.00 5.83 -20.21
N TYR A 92 -7.78 5.28 -20.17
CA TYR A 92 -7.46 3.99 -20.78
C TYR A 92 -8.23 2.90 -20.08
N ASP A 93 -8.58 1.83 -20.77
CA ASP A 93 -9.39 0.73 -20.25
C ASP A 93 -8.59 -0.44 -19.63
N GLY A 94 -7.27 -0.46 -19.77
CA GLY A 94 -6.43 -1.54 -19.25
C GLY A 94 -6.41 -1.67 -17.72
N LEU A 95 -6.38 -2.91 -17.21
CA LEU A 95 -6.33 -3.21 -15.77
C LEU A 95 -5.10 -2.63 -15.05
N LEU A 96 -4.03 -2.33 -15.78
CA LEU A 96 -2.78 -1.82 -15.20
C LEU A 96 -2.96 -0.49 -14.44
N LYS A 97 -3.97 0.33 -14.77
CA LYS A 97 -4.25 1.56 -14.01
C LYS A 97 -4.53 1.27 -12.53
N MET A 98 -5.11 0.11 -12.23
CA MET A 98 -5.38 -0.33 -10.86
C MET A 98 -4.12 -0.74 -10.11
N PHE A 99 -3.09 -1.24 -10.81
CA PHE A 99 -1.77 -1.43 -10.22
C PHE A 99 -1.22 -0.11 -9.68
N PHE A 100 -1.32 0.96 -10.47
CA PHE A 100 -0.83 2.29 -10.07
C PHE A 100 -1.68 2.92 -8.97
N LEU A 101 -3.01 2.75 -8.99
CA LEU A 101 -3.87 3.21 -7.89
C LEU A 101 -3.58 2.47 -6.58
N TRP A 102 -3.46 1.15 -6.60
CA TRP A 102 -3.06 0.41 -5.41
C TRP A 102 -1.62 0.73 -4.98
N GLY A 103 -0.70 0.89 -5.94
CA GLY A 103 0.67 1.33 -5.70
C GLY A 103 0.72 2.69 -5.01
N PHE A 104 -0.13 3.63 -5.42
CA PHE A 104 -0.28 4.91 -4.73
C PHE A 104 -0.74 4.71 -3.28
N VAL A 105 -1.83 3.96 -3.06
CA VAL A 105 -2.37 3.70 -1.71
C VAL A 105 -1.33 3.04 -0.80
N HIS A 106 -0.62 2.04 -1.30
CA HIS A 106 0.44 1.36 -0.55
C HIS A 106 1.61 2.29 -0.25
N SER A 107 2.05 3.07 -1.23
CA SER A 107 3.21 3.97 -1.08
C SER A 107 2.91 5.10 -0.09
N ILE A 108 1.75 5.76 -0.23
CA ILE A 108 1.36 6.81 0.71
C ILE A 108 1.12 6.26 2.11
N ASN A 109 0.62 5.02 2.23
CA ASN A 109 0.48 4.33 3.50
C ASN A 109 1.84 3.94 4.11
N LEU A 110 2.81 3.48 3.34
CA LEU A 110 4.15 3.21 3.88
C LEU A 110 4.88 4.49 4.30
N PHE A 111 4.47 5.66 3.82
CA PHE A 111 4.94 6.93 4.35
C PHE A 111 4.14 7.34 5.60
N LEU A 112 2.87 7.72 5.44
CA LEU A 112 2.03 8.28 6.51
C LEU A 112 1.65 7.25 7.58
N GLY A 113 1.37 6.01 7.17
CA GLY A 113 1.07 4.91 8.09
C GLY A 113 2.28 4.49 8.92
N SER A 114 3.50 4.56 8.36
CA SER A 114 4.73 4.35 9.14
C SER A 114 4.98 5.46 10.15
N ALA A 115 4.70 6.73 9.78
CA ALA A 115 4.78 7.86 10.69
C ALA A 115 3.73 7.77 11.81
N LEU A 116 2.48 7.43 11.47
CA LEU A 116 1.38 7.21 12.40
C LEU A 116 1.69 6.06 13.37
N ALA A 117 1.99 4.88 12.85
CA ALA A 117 2.26 3.70 13.67
C ALA A 117 3.54 3.87 14.50
N GLY A 118 4.55 4.52 13.93
CA GLY A 118 5.82 4.77 14.61
C GLY A 118 5.69 5.78 15.74
N ALA A 119 4.93 6.85 15.54
CA ALA A 119 4.64 7.82 16.59
C ALA A 119 3.89 7.21 17.77
N LEU A 120 2.95 6.29 17.51
CA LEU A 120 2.18 5.60 18.54
C LEU A 120 2.99 4.54 19.30
N LEU A 121 3.78 3.74 18.59
CA LEU A 121 4.41 2.53 19.15
C LEU A 121 5.90 2.69 19.47
N GLY A 122 6.55 3.75 18.99
CA GLY A 122 7.99 3.95 19.18
C GLY A 122 8.88 3.01 18.36
N GLU A 123 8.32 2.31 17.37
CA GLU A 123 9.03 1.38 16.49
C GLU A 123 9.16 1.93 15.05
N GLY A 124 10.11 1.40 14.28
CA GLY A 124 10.34 1.81 12.89
C GLY A 124 10.62 3.31 12.79
N PHE A 125 9.79 4.05 12.04
CA PHE A 125 9.88 5.52 11.97
C PHE A 125 9.79 6.21 13.36
N GLY A 126 9.16 5.55 14.35
CA GLY A 126 9.12 6.02 15.73
C GLY A 126 10.50 6.20 16.37
N HIS A 127 11.50 5.42 15.96
CA HIS A 127 12.87 5.61 16.42
C HIS A 127 13.42 6.98 16.02
N VAL A 128 13.07 7.48 14.84
CA VAL A 128 13.47 8.83 14.39
C VAL A 128 12.94 9.88 15.35
N LEU A 129 11.65 9.78 15.72
CA LEU A 129 10.99 10.74 16.62
C LEU A 129 11.60 10.71 18.03
N ILE A 130 11.88 9.52 18.55
CA ILE A 130 12.50 9.34 19.87
C ILE A 130 13.91 9.92 19.88
N TRP A 131 14.72 9.66 18.85
CA TRP A 131 16.09 10.15 18.77
C TRP A 131 16.15 11.66 18.54
N MET A 132 15.13 12.25 17.91
CA MET A 132 14.94 13.70 17.83
C MET A 132 14.44 14.33 19.14
N PHE A 133 14.34 13.55 20.23
CA PHE A 133 13.82 13.97 21.52
C PHE A 133 12.41 14.60 21.42
N MET A 134 11.60 14.11 20.47
CA MET A 134 10.26 14.64 20.26
C MET A 134 9.39 14.29 21.48
N PRO A 135 8.78 15.29 22.14
CA PRO A 135 7.89 15.05 23.27
C PRO A 135 6.64 14.30 22.81
N ASP A 136 5.93 13.67 23.75
CA ASP A 136 4.73 12.88 23.42
C ASP A 136 3.62 13.70 22.77
N THR A 137 3.51 14.99 23.11
CA THR A 137 2.64 15.94 22.40
C THR A 137 2.99 16.05 20.92
N GLY A 138 4.29 16.05 20.58
CA GLY A 138 4.76 16.06 19.19
C GLY A 138 4.41 14.77 18.45
N LYS A 139 4.62 13.61 19.08
CA LYS A 139 4.23 12.30 18.52
C LYS A 139 2.72 12.21 18.30
N MET A 140 1.92 12.75 19.22
CA MET A 140 0.47 12.84 19.08
C MET A 140 0.08 13.68 17.87
N ILE A 141 0.70 14.85 17.67
CA ILE A 141 0.47 15.69 16.49
C ILE A 141 0.79 14.93 15.20
N ILE A 142 1.93 14.24 15.13
CA ILE A 142 2.31 13.42 13.96
C ILE A 142 1.28 12.31 13.70
N THR A 143 0.80 11.66 14.76
CA THR A 143 -0.24 10.62 14.66
C THR A 143 -1.53 11.18 14.05
N LEU A 144 -2.01 12.32 14.56
CA LEU A 144 -3.22 12.98 14.07
C LEU A 144 -3.04 13.44 12.62
N LEU A 145 -1.90 14.04 12.29
CA LEU A 145 -1.58 14.45 10.91
C LEU A 145 -1.56 13.26 9.96
N GLY A 146 -0.94 12.14 10.34
CA GLY A 146 -0.95 10.90 9.55
C GLY A 146 -2.37 10.38 9.31
N LEU A 147 -3.20 10.36 10.37
CA LEU A 147 -4.58 9.87 10.31
C LEU A 147 -5.44 10.74 9.39
N PHE A 148 -5.45 12.05 9.62
CA PHE A 148 -6.27 12.98 8.83
C PHE A 148 -5.77 13.08 7.38
N SER A 149 -4.46 13.01 7.15
CA SER A 149 -3.90 13.03 5.79
C SER A 149 -4.28 11.77 5.00
N LEU A 150 -4.21 10.58 5.61
CA LEU A 150 -4.69 9.34 4.97
C LEU A 150 -6.19 9.42 4.64
N ALA A 151 -7.00 9.96 5.55
CA ALA A 151 -8.42 10.15 5.30
C ALA A 151 -8.70 11.15 4.17
N ALA A 152 -8.01 12.29 4.17
CA ALA A 152 -8.11 13.30 3.11
C ALA A 152 -7.71 12.73 1.75
N VAL A 153 -6.65 11.91 1.71
CA VAL A 153 -6.24 11.19 0.50
C VAL A 153 -7.36 10.26 0.00
N GLY A 154 -8.04 9.53 0.88
CA GLY A 154 -9.18 8.68 0.54
C GLY A 154 -10.31 9.44 -0.17
N PHE A 155 -10.68 10.60 0.37
CA PHE A 155 -11.66 11.49 -0.28
C PHE A 155 -11.17 11.95 -1.66
N ALA A 156 -9.90 12.38 -1.78
CA ALA A 156 -9.34 12.91 -3.02
C ALA A 156 -9.29 11.87 -4.16
N ILE A 157 -8.95 10.61 -3.86
CA ILE A 157 -8.78 9.56 -4.88
C ILE A 157 -10.06 8.80 -5.22
N THR A 158 -11.17 9.07 -4.53
CA THR A 158 -12.46 8.38 -4.76
C THR A 158 -12.84 8.40 -6.24
N ARG A 159 -12.70 9.57 -6.89
CA ARG A 159 -13.00 9.74 -8.31
C ARG A 159 -12.15 8.82 -9.20
N LEU A 160 -10.88 8.65 -8.89
CA LEU A 160 -9.98 7.80 -9.68
C LEU A 160 -10.37 6.33 -9.57
N PHE A 161 -10.76 5.86 -8.38
CA PHE A 161 -11.31 4.51 -8.22
C PHE A 161 -12.60 4.32 -9.01
N LEU A 162 -13.51 5.29 -8.99
CA LEU A 162 -14.75 5.22 -9.78
C LEU A 162 -14.45 5.20 -11.29
N LEU A 163 -13.53 6.04 -11.76
CA LEU A 163 -13.13 6.05 -13.17
C LEU A 163 -12.52 4.73 -13.63
N SER A 164 -11.91 3.94 -12.72
CA SER A 164 -11.39 2.61 -13.06
C SER A 164 -12.45 1.60 -13.51
N ALA A 165 -13.74 1.91 -13.29
CA ALA A 165 -14.88 1.15 -13.77
C ALA A 165 -14.91 1.02 -15.30
N ASN A 166 -14.28 1.93 -16.04
CA ASN A 166 -14.12 1.84 -17.51
C ASN A 166 -13.41 0.56 -17.98
N SER A 167 -12.66 -0.12 -17.11
CA SER A 167 -12.04 -1.41 -17.45
C SER A 167 -13.08 -2.54 -17.61
N TYR A 168 -14.27 -2.36 -17.05
CA TYR A 168 -15.25 -3.42 -16.86
C TYR A 168 -16.64 -3.07 -17.40
N PHE A 169 -17.00 -1.79 -17.34
CA PHE A 169 -18.34 -1.30 -17.67
C PHE A 169 -18.28 -0.20 -18.72
N ASN A 170 -19.34 -0.13 -19.51
CA ASN A 170 -19.59 0.92 -20.51
C ASN A 170 -20.19 2.18 -19.87
N LYS A 171 -20.97 2.00 -18.81
CA LYS A 171 -21.64 3.04 -18.04
C LYS A 171 -21.65 2.64 -16.58
N GLN A 172 -21.55 3.62 -15.68
CA GLN A 172 -21.68 3.40 -14.25
C GLN A 172 -22.76 4.31 -13.65
N GLU A 173 -23.85 3.68 -13.21
CA GLU A 173 -24.93 4.35 -12.51
C GLU A 173 -24.56 4.64 -11.04
N PRO A 174 -25.05 5.74 -10.44
CA PRO A 174 -24.79 6.07 -9.04
C PRO A 174 -25.16 4.96 -8.05
N SER A 175 -26.26 4.24 -8.32
CA SER A 175 -26.74 3.13 -7.48
C SER A 175 -25.83 1.91 -7.49
N GLU A 176 -25.02 1.72 -8.54
CA GLU A 176 -24.12 0.57 -8.69
C GLU A 176 -22.72 0.83 -8.12
N ARG A 177 -22.37 2.08 -7.78
CA ARG A 177 -21.04 2.46 -7.31
C ARG A 177 -20.63 1.82 -5.98
N PRO A 178 -21.49 1.76 -4.95
CA PRO A 178 -21.10 1.12 -3.70
C PRO A 178 -20.79 -0.36 -3.91
N VAL A 179 -21.59 -1.05 -4.74
CA VAL A 179 -21.35 -2.45 -5.10
C VAL A 179 -20.04 -2.60 -5.89
N PHE A 180 -19.78 -1.70 -6.84
CA PHE A 180 -18.53 -1.69 -7.59
C PHE A 180 -17.31 -1.49 -6.68
N LEU A 181 -17.30 -0.45 -5.83
CA LEU A 181 -16.18 -0.18 -4.92
C LEU A 181 -16.02 -1.27 -3.86
N PHE A 182 -17.12 -1.90 -3.43
CA PHE A 182 -17.03 -3.06 -2.56
C PHE A 182 -16.20 -4.17 -3.21
N HIS A 183 -16.47 -4.50 -4.47
CA HIS A 183 -15.77 -5.56 -5.19
C HIS A 183 -14.40 -5.15 -5.74
N GLN A 184 -14.19 -3.87 -6.07
CA GLN A 184 -12.95 -3.35 -6.65
C GLN A 184 -11.96 -2.87 -5.60
N VAL A 185 -12.42 -2.43 -4.43
CA VAL A 185 -11.58 -1.74 -3.44
C VAL A 185 -11.66 -2.42 -2.07
N LEU A 186 -12.84 -2.47 -1.43
CA LEU A 186 -12.95 -2.93 -0.04
C LEU A 186 -12.61 -4.42 0.11
N LEU A 187 -13.23 -5.28 -0.68
CA LEU A 187 -13.02 -6.73 -0.61
C LEU A 187 -11.58 -7.12 -1.02
N PRO A 188 -10.99 -6.56 -2.10
CA PRO A 188 -9.58 -6.75 -2.41
C PRO A 188 -8.61 -6.30 -1.32
N PHE A 189 -8.89 -5.18 -0.64
CA PHE A 189 -8.12 -4.75 0.52
C PHE A 189 -8.18 -5.77 1.64
N LEU A 190 -9.37 -6.25 2.02
CA LEU A 190 -9.52 -7.23 3.10
C LEU A 190 -8.82 -8.56 2.77
N LEU A 191 -9.09 -9.11 1.59
CA LEU A 191 -8.49 -10.38 1.14
C LEU A 191 -6.97 -10.24 0.99
N GLY A 192 -6.51 -9.18 0.33
CA GLY A 192 -5.10 -8.92 0.12
C GLY A 192 -4.34 -8.73 1.43
N THR A 193 -4.91 -7.98 2.38
CA THR A 193 -4.31 -7.78 3.71
C THR A 193 -4.20 -9.08 4.48
N VAL A 194 -5.25 -9.93 4.47
CA VAL A 194 -5.21 -11.26 5.11
C VAL A 194 -4.15 -12.15 4.48
N ILE A 195 -4.06 -12.18 3.14
CA ILE A 195 -3.03 -12.95 2.43
C ILE A 195 -1.64 -12.46 2.82
N ILE A 196 -1.38 -11.14 2.77
CA ILE A 196 -0.08 -10.58 3.15
C ILE A 196 0.26 -10.87 4.61
N ALA A 197 -0.72 -10.73 5.52
CA ALA A 197 -0.51 -11.02 6.93
C ALA A 197 -0.15 -12.49 7.16
N ALA A 198 -0.83 -13.43 6.50
CA ALA A 198 -0.50 -14.85 6.57
C ALA A 198 0.90 -15.14 6.01
N PHE A 199 1.27 -14.53 4.89
CA PHE A 199 2.58 -14.70 4.25
C PHE A 199 3.74 -14.02 4.98
N ARG A 200 3.47 -13.04 5.85
CA ARG A 200 4.48 -12.34 6.65
C ARG A 200 4.45 -12.74 8.13
N PHE A 201 3.60 -13.69 8.51
CA PHE A 201 3.49 -14.15 9.90
C PHE A 201 4.81 -14.78 10.38
N PRO A 202 5.30 -14.48 11.61
CA PRO A 202 4.66 -13.64 12.63
C PRO A 202 4.88 -12.12 12.44
N LEU A 203 3.86 -11.33 12.76
CA LEU A 203 3.89 -9.86 12.70
C LEU A 203 3.98 -9.24 14.10
N ASN A 204 4.75 -8.17 14.25
CA ASN A 204 4.71 -7.33 15.45
C ASN A 204 3.55 -6.32 15.38
N TYR A 205 3.32 -5.58 16.47
CA TYR A 205 2.25 -4.58 16.54
C TYR A 205 2.44 -3.45 15.51
N TYR A 206 3.68 -3.03 15.28
CA TYR A 206 4.02 -2.00 14.29
C TYR A 206 3.64 -2.40 12.86
N GLU A 207 4.06 -3.57 12.41
CA GLU A 207 3.72 -4.09 11.09
C GLU A 207 2.22 -4.36 10.95
N SER A 208 1.59 -4.89 12.00
CA SER A 208 0.14 -5.13 12.00
C SER A 208 -0.64 -3.82 11.82
N LEU A 209 -0.24 -2.76 12.53
CA LEU A 209 -0.87 -1.45 12.40
C LEU A 209 -0.67 -0.88 11.00
N ARG A 210 0.53 -0.97 10.42
CA ARG A 210 0.83 -0.53 9.04
C ARG A 210 0.02 -1.26 7.97
N LEU A 211 -0.35 -2.53 8.21
CA LEU A 211 -1.20 -3.30 7.30
C LEU A 211 -2.67 -2.86 7.37
N ILE A 212 -3.11 -2.37 8.53
CA ILE A 212 -4.49 -1.94 8.76
C ILE A 212 -4.69 -0.46 8.41
N THR A 213 -3.66 0.39 8.53
CA THR A 213 -3.75 1.83 8.23
C THR A 213 -4.26 2.22 6.83
N PRO A 214 -4.09 1.42 5.74
CA PRO A 214 -4.75 1.73 4.47
C PRO A 214 -6.27 1.83 4.58
N LEU A 215 -6.89 1.21 5.60
CA LEU A 215 -8.32 1.37 5.89
C LEU A 215 -8.73 2.85 6.02
N MET A 216 -7.82 3.70 6.52
CA MET A 216 -8.05 5.14 6.62
C MET A 216 -8.16 5.83 5.26
N VAL A 217 -7.62 5.24 4.19
CA VAL A 217 -7.80 5.69 2.81
C VAL A 217 -9.04 5.04 2.19
N ILE A 218 -9.23 3.74 2.42
CA ILE A 218 -10.29 2.95 1.78
C ILE A 218 -11.68 3.34 2.28
N LEU A 219 -11.84 3.56 3.59
CA LEU A 219 -13.14 3.86 4.18
C LEU A 219 -13.71 5.19 3.66
N PRO A 220 -12.97 6.32 3.68
CA PRO A 220 -13.45 7.56 3.06
C PRO A 220 -13.71 7.42 1.56
N ALA A 221 -12.87 6.69 0.83
CA ALA A 221 -13.08 6.46 -0.60
C ALA A 221 -14.40 5.72 -0.88
N PHE A 222 -14.76 4.75 -0.03
CA PHE A 222 -16.02 4.03 -0.13
C PHE A 222 -17.22 4.92 0.23
N LEU A 223 -17.14 5.66 1.33
CA LEU A 223 -18.23 6.52 1.83
C LEU A 223 -18.53 7.70 0.89
N ASN A 224 -17.51 8.24 0.22
CA ASN A 224 -17.63 9.38 -0.69
C ASN A 224 -18.18 9.01 -2.09
N SER A 225 -18.50 7.74 -2.33
CA SER A 225 -18.83 7.23 -3.68
C SER A 225 -20.14 7.75 -4.27
N ALA A 226 -21.07 8.22 -3.44
CA ALA A 226 -22.38 8.71 -3.87
C ALA A 226 -22.34 10.09 -4.54
N GLY A 227 -21.34 10.94 -4.23
CA GLY A 227 -21.32 12.36 -4.61
C GLY A 227 -20.97 12.69 -6.07
N PHE A 228 -20.85 11.69 -6.95
CA PHE A 228 -20.34 11.90 -8.33
C PHE A 228 -21.46 11.85 -9.40
N PRO A 229 -21.28 12.52 -10.57
CA PRO A 229 -22.20 12.40 -11.70
C PRO A 229 -22.05 11.06 -12.42
N VAL A 230 -23.05 10.67 -13.22
CA VAL A 230 -23.03 9.43 -14.02
C VAL A 230 -21.78 9.41 -14.92
N PHE A 231 -21.09 8.26 -14.96
CA PHE A 231 -19.95 8.09 -15.85
C PHE A 231 -20.35 7.28 -17.08
N PHE A 232 -20.03 7.82 -18.25
CA PHE A 232 -20.12 7.15 -19.55
C PHE A 232 -18.69 6.92 -20.04
N PHE A 233 -18.38 5.69 -20.43
CA PHE A 233 -17.02 5.30 -20.79
C PHE A 233 -16.90 4.97 -22.27
N ASP A 234 -17.74 4.05 -22.76
CA ASP A 234 -17.61 3.51 -24.12
C ASP A 234 -18.94 2.90 -24.59
N GLU A 235 -19.11 2.75 -25.90
CA GLU A 235 -20.29 2.15 -26.53
C GLU A 235 -20.09 0.64 -26.78
N ASP A 236 -18.86 0.18 -26.99
CA ASP A 236 -18.56 -1.22 -27.30
C ASP A 236 -18.71 -2.14 -26.08
N PRO A 237 -19.55 -3.20 -26.13
CA PRO A 237 -19.89 -3.99 -24.95
C PRO A 237 -18.66 -4.68 -24.34
N ARG A 238 -18.33 -4.29 -23.12
CA ARG A 238 -17.15 -4.82 -22.40
C ARG A 238 -17.43 -6.19 -21.78
N LYS A 239 -16.47 -7.10 -21.93
CA LYS A 239 -16.51 -8.44 -21.32
C LYS A 239 -15.57 -8.50 -20.13
N ILE A 240 -16.14 -8.68 -18.94
CA ILE A 240 -15.38 -8.86 -17.71
C ILE A 240 -14.81 -10.28 -17.69
N LYS A 241 -13.48 -10.39 -17.68
CA LYS A 241 -12.76 -11.67 -17.59
C LYS A 241 -11.72 -11.62 -16.49
N ILE A 242 -11.47 -12.78 -15.90
CA ILE A 242 -10.36 -12.98 -14.98
C ILE A 242 -9.05 -12.99 -15.77
N SER A 243 -8.07 -12.21 -15.34
CA SER A 243 -6.74 -12.21 -15.92
C SER A 243 -5.87 -13.27 -15.25
N SER A 244 -5.75 -14.43 -15.89
CA SER A 244 -4.92 -15.55 -15.40
C SER A 244 -3.45 -15.17 -15.27
N SER A 245 -2.93 -14.31 -16.15
CA SER A 245 -1.55 -13.83 -16.11
C SER A 245 -1.27 -12.99 -14.86
N LEU A 246 -2.19 -12.12 -14.45
CA LEU A 246 -2.05 -11.32 -13.22
C LEU A 246 -2.05 -12.20 -11.97
N ILE A 247 -2.93 -13.20 -11.92
CA ILE A 247 -3.00 -14.15 -10.81
C ILE A 247 -1.72 -14.98 -10.72
N ALA A 248 -1.27 -15.54 -11.86
CA ALA A 248 -0.04 -16.30 -11.92
C ALA A 248 1.16 -15.45 -11.46
N ALA A 249 1.28 -14.21 -11.94
CA ALA A 249 2.32 -13.29 -11.50
C ALA A 249 2.28 -13.03 -9.98
N ALA A 250 1.09 -12.77 -9.41
CA ALA A 250 0.94 -12.54 -7.98
C ALA A 250 1.37 -13.74 -7.14
N ILE A 251 0.94 -14.95 -7.54
CA ILE A 251 1.30 -16.21 -6.86
C ILE A 251 2.80 -16.46 -6.98
N ILE A 252 3.38 -16.36 -8.18
CA ILE A 252 4.80 -16.61 -8.41
C ILE A 252 5.65 -15.67 -7.55
N ILE A 253 5.35 -14.37 -7.55
CA ILE A 253 6.12 -13.38 -6.77
C ILE A 253 5.96 -13.63 -5.27
N LEU A 254 4.76 -13.95 -4.78
CA LEU A 254 4.53 -14.30 -3.37
C LEU A 254 5.32 -15.55 -2.94
N VAL A 255 5.33 -16.58 -3.77
CA VAL A 255 6.05 -17.83 -3.51
C VAL A 255 7.55 -17.59 -3.53
N ILE A 256 8.07 -16.88 -4.54
CA ILE A 256 9.49 -16.51 -4.62
C ILE A 256 9.90 -15.69 -3.39
N TYR A 257 9.09 -14.71 -2.98
CA TYR A 257 9.33 -13.93 -1.78
C TYR A 257 9.45 -14.80 -0.53
N ARG A 258 8.45 -15.67 -0.30
CA ARG A 258 8.37 -16.49 0.92
C ARG A 258 9.47 -17.55 0.98
N ILE A 259 9.75 -18.22 -0.14
CA ILE A 259 10.76 -19.28 -0.20
C ILE A 259 12.17 -18.68 -0.23
N GLY A 260 12.39 -17.65 -1.04
CA GLY A 260 13.69 -17.01 -1.21
C GLY A 260 14.22 -16.37 0.07
N LEU A 261 13.33 -15.82 0.91
CA LEU A 261 13.69 -15.24 2.20
C LEU A 261 13.36 -16.15 3.38
N HIS A 262 13.08 -17.44 3.15
CA HIS A 262 12.83 -18.40 4.23
C HIS A 262 14.05 -18.53 5.15
N TYR A 263 15.23 -18.57 4.54
CA TYR A 263 16.50 -18.47 5.25
C TYR A 263 16.95 -17.00 5.28
N PRO A 264 17.38 -16.50 6.44
CA PRO A 264 17.82 -15.12 6.56
C PRO A 264 19.06 -14.88 5.69
N VAL A 265 19.00 -13.85 4.86
CA VAL A 265 20.12 -13.40 4.02
C VAL A 265 20.87 -12.30 4.75
N ARG A 266 22.19 -12.44 4.87
CA ARG A 266 23.06 -11.44 5.51
C ARG A 266 23.79 -10.63 4.45
N LEU A 267 23.79 -9.30 4.62
CA LEU A 267 24.53 -8.35 3.79
C LEU A 267 25.40 -7.44 4.67
#